data_AF-A0A960T4U6-F1
#
_entry.id   AF-A0A960T4U6-F1
#
_cell.length_a   1.000
_cell.length_b   1.000
_cell.length_c   1.000
_cell.angle_alpha   90.00
_cell.angle_beta   90.00
_cell.angle_gamma   90.00
#
_symmetry.space_group_name_H-M   'P 1'
#
loop_
_entity.id
_entity.type
_entity.pdbx_description
1 polymer ?
#
loop_
_entity_poly.entity_id
_entity_poly.type
_entity_poly.pdbx_seq_one_letter_code
_entity_poly.pdbx_strand_id
1 'polypeptide(L)'
;MIVDKYSDMERIYQEWDRALSANDMDASLALYAPDASIESPLIPYLTNSESGVITGHDAIRKLLETVAERKPPIRKFYRKGFLTDGITLMFEYPRQTPHGEQMDFME
;
A
#
# COMPACT_ATOMS: atom_id res chain seq x y z
N MET A 1 3.90 -12.44 -26.08
CA MET A 1 3.00 -11.33 -25.71
C MET A 1 3.67 -10.54 -24.60
N ILE A 2 4.42 -9.50 -24.95
CA ILE A 2 4.82 -8.45 -24.01
C ILE A 2 3.65 -7.46 -24.05
N VAL A 3 2.52 -7.84 -23.44
CA VAL A 3 1.51 -6.84 -23.10
C VAL A 3 2.08 -6.14 -21.87
N ASP A 4 2.09 -4.82 -21.95
CA ASP A 4 3.12 -3.95 -21.42
C ASP A 4 3.18 -3.98 -19.88
N LYS A 5 4.16 -4.70 -19.32
CA LYS A 5 4.37 -4.80 -17.86
C LYS A 5 4.46 -3.43 -17.20
N TYR A 6 4.97 -2.42 -17.90
CA TYR A 6 5.00 -1.05 -17.40
C TYR A 6 3.60 -0.46 -17.24
N SER A 7 2.69 -0.76 -18.17
CA SER A 7 1.28 -0.32 -18.10
C SER A 7 0.54 -0.95 -16.92
N ASP A 8 0.83 -2.21 -16.58
CA ASP A 8 0.25 -2.86 -15.40
C ASP A 8 0.80 -2.27 -14.10
N MET A 9 2.09 -1.97 -14.04
CA MET A 9 2.72 -1.32 -12.88
C MET A 9 2.16 0.07 -12.65
N GLU A 10 2.00 0.86 -13.72
CA GLU A 10 1.38 2.18 -13.64
C GLU A 10 -0.09 2.09 -13.21
N ARG A 11 -0.86 1.13 -13.75
CA ARG A 11 -2.24 0.90 -13.33
C ARG A 11 -2.33 0.54 -11.85
N ILE A 12 -1.49 -0.40 -11.36
CA ILE A 12 -1.47 -0.79 -9.95
C ILE A 12 -1.09 0.41 -9.07
N TYR A 13 -0.07 1.19 -9.47
CA TYR A 13 0.37 2.38 -8.76
C TYR A 13 -0.73 3.43 -8.58
N GLN A 14 -1.56 3.62 -9.62
CA GLN A 14 -2.69 4.57 -9.61
C GLN A 14 -3.90 4.01 -8.85
N GLU A 15 -4.31 2.76 -9.12
CA GLU A 15 -5.48 2.15 -8.49
C GLU A 15 -5.28 1.92 -7.00
N TRP A 16 -4.07 1.55 -6.57
CA TRP A 16 -3.77 1.34 -5.15
C TRP A 16 -3.95 2.64 -4.35
N ASP A 17 -3.52 3.76 -4.90
CA ASP A 17 -3.66 5.07 -4.27
C ASP A 17 -5.10 5.57 -4.27
N ARG A 18 -5.81 5.38 -5.38
CA ARG A 18 -7.25 5.70 -5.45
C ARG A 18 -8.00 4.92 -4.37
N ALA A 19 -7.78 3.61 -4.29
CA ALA A 19 -8.48 2.74 -3.36
C ALA A 19 -8.13 3.09 -1.90
N LEU A 20 -6.83 3.19 -1.59
CA LEU A 20 -6.38 3.48 -0.22
C LEU A 20 -6.75 4.89 0.24
N SER A 21 -6.69 5.90 -0.64
CA SER A 21 -7.06 7.27 -0.28
C SER A 21 -8.56 7.47 -0.08
N ALA A 22 -9.38 6.68 -0.78
CA ALA A 22 -10.83 6.64 -0.60
C ALA A 22 -11.29 5.73 0.56
N ASN A 23 -10.38 5.02 1.23
CA ASN A 23 -10.70 3.92 2.16
C ASN A 23 -11.62 2.85 1.52
N ASP A 24 -11.47 2.61 0.22
CA ASP A 24 -12.22 1.59 -0.53
C ASP A 24 -11.55 0.22 -0.33
N MET A 25 -12.05 -0.52 0.66
CA MET A 25 -11.44 -1.76 1.11
C MET A 25 -11.51 -2.86 0.06
N ASP A 26 -12.64 -2.95 -0.65
CA ASP A 26 -12.86 -3.98 -1.65
C ASP A 26 -11.98 -3.74 -2.88
N ALA A 27 -11.85 -2.48 -3.32
CA ALA A 27 -10.91 -2.14 -4.39
C ALA A 27 -9.44 -2.35 -3.97
N SER A 28 -9.09 -2.05 -2.72
CA SER A 28 -7.74 -2.25 -2.20
C SER A 28 -7.39 -3.74 -2.22
N LEU A 29 -8.30 -4.58 -1.73
CA LEU A 29 -8.10 -6.03 -1.64
C LEU A 29 -8.05 -6.70 -3.03
N ALA A 30 -8.79 -6.19 -4.00
CA ALA A 30 -8.80 -6.71 -5.38
C ALA A 30 -7.44 -6.59 -6.10
N LEU A 31 -6.52 -5.77 -5.62
CA LEU A 31 -5.16 -5.64 -6.15
C LEU A 31 -4.21 -6.73 -5.65
N TYR A 32 -4.60 -7.49 -4.63
CA TYR A 32 -3.79 -8.58 -4.06
C TYR A 32 -4.24 -9.94 -4.59
N ALA A 33 -3.28 -10.85 -4.84
CA ALA A 33 -3.61 -12.25 -5.06
C ALA A 33 -4.31 -12.85 -3.81
N PRO A 34 -5.17 -13.88 -3.96
CA PRO A 34 -5.88 -14.47 -2.82
C PRO A 34 -4.98 -14.95 -1.68
N ASP A 35 -3.76 -15.38 -2.01
CA ASP A 35 -2.72 -15.89 -1.13
C ASP A 35 -1.55 -14.90 -0.93
N ALA A 36 -1.73 -13.63 -1.30
CA ALA A 36 -0.70 -12.61 -1.12
C ALA A 36 -0.26 -12.47 0.34
N SER A 37 1.01 -12.11 0.53
CA SER A 37 1.57 -11.77 1.82
C SER A 37 1.85 -10.28 1.93
N ILE A 38 1.74 -9.76 3.16
CA ILE A 38 2.25 -8.44 3.52
C ILE A 38 3.26 -8.62 4.65
N GLU A 39 4.43 -8.03 4.47
CA GLU A 39 5.49 -7.97 5.46
C GLU A 39 5.63 -6.53 5.95
N SER A 40 5.55 -6.32 7.26
CA SER A 40 5.70 -4.99 7.84
C SER A 40 6.10 -5.08 9.30
N PRO A 41 7.06 -4.26 9.75
CA PRO A 41 7.37 -4.15 11.18
C PRO A 41 6.17 -3.63 11.99
N LEU A 42 5.14 -3.05 11.35
CA LEU A 42 3.93 -2.59 12.03
C LEU A 42 2.94 -3.71 12.36
N ILE A 43 2.98 -4.84 11.63
CA ILE A 43 2.01 -5.94 11.82
C ILE A 43 1.96 -6.42 13.28
N PRO A 44 3.09 -6.70 13.97
CA PRO A 44 3.07 -7.14 15.36
C PRO A 44 2.38 -6.14 16.29
N TYR A 45 2.63 -4.84 16.08
CA TYR A 45 2.08 -3.76 16.90
C TYR A 45 0.60 -3.46 16.60
N LEU A 46 0.12 -3.78 15.39
CA LEU A 46 -1.27 -3.56 14.99
C LEU A 46 -2.17 -4.75 15.31
N THR A 47 -1.62 -5.97 15.29
CA THR A 47 -2.39 -7.22 15.34
C THR A 47 -2.12 -8.09 16.57
N ASN A 48 -1.14 -7.74 17.41
CA ASN A 48 -0.60 -8.58 18.49
C ASN A 48 -0.03 -9.93 17.98
N SER A 49 0.34 -10.00 16.71
CA SER A 49 1.05 -11.15 16.13
C SER A 49 2.51 -11.16 16.57
N GLU A 50 3.08 -12.35 16.77
CA GLU A 50 4.54 -12.52 16.95
C GLU A 50 5.31 -12.43 15.62
N SER A 51 4.61 -12.61 14.50
CA SER A 51 5.16 -12.51 13.14
C SER A 51 4.92 -11.14 12.53
N GLY A 52 5.93 -10.63 11.81
CA GLY A 52 5.83 -9.44 10.95
C GLY A 52 5.20 -9.71 9.58
N VAL A 53 4.66 -10.91 9.36
CA VAL A 53 4.10 -11.35 8.08
C VAL A 53 2.68 -11.83 8.27
N ILE A 54 1.78 -11.37 7.40
CA ILE A 54 0.42 -11.92 7.26
C ILE A 54 0.22 -12.46 5.85
N THR A 55 -0.72 -13.39 5.68
CA THR A 55 -1.02 -14.01 4.39
C THR A 55 -2.53 -14.17 4.21
N GLY A 56 -2.98 -13.91 2.98
CA GLY A 56 -4.35 -14.13 2.56
C GLY A 56 -5.27 -12.92 2.76
N HIS A 57 -6.31 -12.85 1.94
CA HIS A 57 -7.23 -11.72 1.87
C HIS A 57 -7.89 -11.37 3.20
N ASP A 58 -8.29 -12.36 4.01
CA ASP A 58 -8.92 -12.11 5.32
C ASP A 58 -7.97 -11.39 6.29
N ALA A 59 -6.68 -11.74 6.28
CA ALA A 59 -5.68 -11.10 7.12
C ALA A 59 -5.35 -9.70 6.60
N ILE A 60 -5.19 -9.56 5.28
CA ILE A 60 -4.93 -8.27 4.63
C ILE A 60 -6.07 -7.28 4.89
N ARG A 61 -7.33 -7.72 4.77
CA ARG A 61 -8.50 -6.88 5.07
C ARG A 61 -8.45 -6.32 6.50
N LYS A 62 -8.22 -7.19 7.50
CA LYS A 62 -8.11 -6.77 8.91
C LYS A 62 -6.98 -5.76 9.13
N LEU A 63 -5.84 -5.96 8.48
CA LEU A 63 -4.73 -5.01 8.55
C LEU A 63 -5.12 -3.65 7.96
N LEU A 64 -5.71 -3.64 6.76
CA LEU A 64 -6.12 -2.41 6.08
C LEU A 64 -7.20 -1.66 6.87
N GLU A 65 -8.18 -2.36 7.44
CA GLU A 65 -9.18 -1.78 8.36
C GLU A 65 -8.50 -1.11 9.56
N THR A 66 -7.57 -1.82 10.22
CA THR A 66 -6.82 -1.29 11.37
C THR A 66 -5.99 -0.05 11.00
N VAL A 67 -5.35 -0.06 9.82
CA VAL A 67 -4.57 1.08 9.32
C VAL A 67 -5.46 2.28 8.99
N ALA A 68 -6.64 2.04 8.40
CA ALA A 68 -7.60 3.09 8.10
C ALA A 68 -8.12 3.77 9.38
N GLU A 69 -8.46 2.98 10.41
CA GLU A 69 -8.92 3.49 11.71
C GLU A 69 -7.83 4.29 12.45
N ARG A 70 -6.58 3.84 12.40
CA ARG A 70 -5.45 4.45 13.13
C ARG A 70 -4.69 5.50 12.33
N LYS A 71 -5.20 5.90 11.15
CA LYS A 71 -4.52 6.81 10.24
C LYS A 71 -4.26 8.18 10.89
N PRO A 72 -2.98 8.58 11.06
CA PRO A 72 -2.69 9.88 11.66
C PRO A 72 -3.03 11.02 10.68
N PRO A 73 -3.40 12.23 11.15
CA PRO A 73 -3.74 13.35 10.27
C PRO A 73 -2.62 13.78 9.31
N ILE A 74 -1.37 13.49 9.65
CA ILE A 74 -0.19 13.77 8.82
C ILE A 74 -0.04 12.76 7.67
N ARG A 75 -0.77 11.64 7.66
CA ARG A 75 -0.76 10.67 6.54
C ARG A 75 -1.55 11.22 5.36
N LYS A 76 -0.80 11.76 4.39
CA LYS A 76 -1.26 12.23 3.08
C LYS A 76 -0.73 11.30 1.99
N PHE A 77 -1.13 11.54 0.74
CA PHE A 77 -0.85 10.65 -0.38
C PHE A 77 0.01 11.28 -1.47
N TYR A 78 0.77 12.34 -1.17
CA TYR A 78 1.68 12.92 -2.16
C TYR A 78 2.81 11.94 -2.46
N ARG A 79 3.03 11.65 -3.75
CA ARG A 79 4.07 10.76 -4.29
C ARG A 79 4.62 11.37 -5.57
N LYS A 80 5.86 11.02 -5.94
CA LYS A 80 6.55 11.60 -7.11
C LYS A 80 6.60 10.69 -8.34
N GLY A 81 6.17 9.44 -8.20
CA GLY A 81 6.28 8.39 -9.20
C GLY A 81 6.63 7.07 -8.54
N PHE A 82 7.09 6.12 -9.34
CA PHE A 82 7.47 4.77 -8.92
C PHE A 82 8.73 4.28 -9.64
N LEU A 83 9.36 3.28 -9.05
CA LEU A 83 10.44 2.48 -9.63
C LEU A 83 9.92 1.08 -9.91
N THR A 84 10.35 0.47 -11.02
CA THR A 84 9.99 -0.91 -11.33
C THR A 84 11.04 -1.61 -12.19
N ASP A 85 11.16 -2.92 -12.02
CA ASP A 85 11.87 -3.84 -12.91
C ASP A 85 10.90 -4.62 -13.85
N GLY A 86 9.61 -4.24 -13.86
CA GLY A 86 8.53 -4.88 -14.60
C GLY A 86 7.84 -6.04 -13.85
N ILE A 87 8.25 -6.33 -12.62
CA ILE A 87 7.60 -7.33 -11.74
C ILE A 87 7.38 -6.76 -10.35
N THR A 88 8.35 -5.99 -9.86
CA THR A 88 8.32 -5.29 -8.57
C THR A 88 7.96 -3.84 -8.81
N LEU A 89 7.02 -3.31 -8.02
CA LEU A 89 6.68 -1.89 -7.96
C LEU A 89 7.17 -1.35 -6.61
N MET A 90 7.84 -0.20 -6.62
CA MET A 90 8.24 0.50 -5.40
C MET A 90 7.98 2.00 -5.52
N PHE A 91 7.54 2.66 -4.46
CA PHE A 91 7.38 4.10 -4.44
C PHE A 91 7.52 4.70 -3.04
N GLU A 92 7.89 5.99 -3.01
CA GLU A 92 8.05 6.74 -1.76
C GLU A 92 6.90 7.72 -1.53
N TYR A 93 6.57 7.89 -0.25
CA TYR A 93 5.88 9.05 0.28
C TYR A 93 6.94 9.97 0.90
N PRO A 94 7.38 11.04 0.23
CA PRO A 94 8.41 11.92 0.78
C PRO A 94 7.85 12.77 1.93
N ARG A 95 8.66 13.00 2.98
CA ARG A 95 8.31 13.85 4.13
C ARG A 95 7.90 15.27 3.69
N GLN A 96 8.70 15.88 2.82
CA GLN A 96 8.44 17.21 2.29
C GLN A 96 7.62 17.14 1.00
N THR A 97 6.51 17.86 0.99
CA THR A 97 5.60 18.02 -0.15
C THR A 97 5.53 19.49 -0.57
N PRO A 98 5.01 19.83 -1.76
CA PRO A 98 4.76 21.21 -2.16
C PRO A 98 3.86 22.01 -1.21
N HIS A 99 3.09 21.33 -0.35
CA HIS A 99 2.12 21.92 0.57
C HIS A 99 2.44 21.66 2.05
N GLY A 100 3.70 21.40 2.38
CA GLY A 100 4.16 21.15 3.75
C GLY A 100 4.53 19.69 4.00
N GLU A 101 4.37 19.23 5.24
CA GLU A 101 4.80 17.87 5.61
C GLU A 101 3.70 16.81 5.48
N GLN A 102 4.14 15.56 5.33
CA GLN A 102 3.37 14.34 5.47
C GLN A 102 4.18 13.24 6.17
N MET A 103 3.55 12.13 6.58
CA MET A 103 4.25 10.94 7.04
C MET A 103 5.09 10.36 5.89
N ASP A 104 6.39 10.13 6.13
CA ASP A 104 7.27 9.48 5.17
C ASP A 104 7.33 7.97 5.37
N PHE A 105 7.30 7.25 4.26
CA PHE A 105 7.45 5.79 4.19
C PHE A 105 7.63 5.36 2.73
N MET A 106 7.94 4.09 2.54
CA MET A 106 8.11 3.44 1.24
C MET A 106 7.19 2.22 1.18
N GLU A 107 6.65 1.96 -0.01
CA GLU A 107 5.88 0.76 -0.35
C GLU A 107 6.55 0.05 -1.54
#